data_AF-A0A3M1MEV8-F1
#
_entry.id   AF-A0A3M1MEV8-F1
#
_cell.length_a   1.000
_cell.length_b   1.000
_cell.length_c   1.000
_cell.angle_alpha   90.00
_cell.angle_beta   90.00
_cell.angle_gamma   90.00
#
_symmetry.space_group_name_H-M   'P 1'
#
loop_
_entity.id
_entity.type
_entity.pdbx_description
1 polymer ?
#
loop_
_entity_poly.entity_id
_entity_poly.type
_entity_poly.pdbx_seq_one_letter_code
_entity_poly.pdbx_strand_id
1 'polypeptide(L)'
;MANRKSSLAKSRSSRSVKQSEAQARKRRVRELLLENLEQRQLLAVGPQLIGIQPNTSDLLTDGSVQTVSPRELVFRFDDAQQIDPNTVAGIRITAAGGDGSFDRFSAESGFGSNGEASIQLTADVPGQGFTVNVSTGDLGAGAAPAISISGSTIAVTLNSNPTSPTTANQLVQAINGSPALLGKITAQLLGGDGNAPLGQRPANEYSPILLTSNNDRQIIPGAVLVGDAPDENEVRVRFAENLPD
;
A
#
# COMPACT_ATOMS: atom_id res chain seq x y z
N MET A 1 -62.64 63.28 43.66
CA MET A 1 -63.42 62.19 43.02
C MET A 1 -62.54 61.52 41.97
N ALA A 2 -62.50 60.18 41.99
CA ALA A 2 -62.14 59.18 40.95
C ALA A 2 -61.14 59.56 39.82
N ASN A 3 -60.20 58.71 39.38
CA ASN A 3 -60.39 57.30 39.04
C ASN A 3 -59.07 56.49 38.85
N ARG A 4 -59.19 55.16 38.93
CA ARG A 4 -58.13 54.14 39.02
C ARG A 4 -57.55 53.66 37.68
N LYS A 5 -56.25 53.32 37.75
CA LYS A 5 -55.49 52.15 37.19
C LYS A 5 -56.03 51.41 35.95
N SER A 6 -55.19 51.31 34.90
CA SER A 6 -54.85 50.02 34.26
C SER A 6 -53.56 50.11 33.41
N SER A 7 -52.47 49.50 33.86
CA SER A 7 -51.24 49.36 33.05
C SER A 7 -50.36 48.21 33.55
N LEU A 8 -50.80 46.95 33.38
CA LEU A 8 -50.01 45.78 33.80
C LEU A 8 -49.87 44.66 32.75
N ALA A 9 -50.36 44.84 31.52
CA ALA A 9 -50.31 43.78 30.50
C ALA A 9 -49.21 43.94 29.42
N LYS A 10 -48.48 45.06 29.34
CA LYS A 10 -47.54 45.31 28.21
C LYS A 10 -46.07 44.92 28.43
N SER A 11 -45.63 44.54 29.64
CA SER A 11 -44.19 44.29 29.89
C SER A 11 -43.72 42.83 29.70
N ARG A 12 -44.64 41.88 29.55
CA ARG A 12 -44.29 40.45 29.38
C ARG A 12 -43.94 40.08 27.93
N SER A 13 -44.52 40.75 26.94
CA SER A 13 -44.24 40.53 25.51
C SER A 13 -42.86 41.05 25.07
N SER A 14 -42.41 42.19 25.61
CA SER A 14 -41.11 42.77 25.25
C SER A 14 -39.90 41.99 25.77
N ARG A 15 -40.09 41.11 26.77
CA ARG A 15 -39.01 40.27 27.33
C ARG A 15 -38.75 39.02 26.50
N SER A 16 -39.80 38.39 25.93
CA SER A 16 -39.62 37.21 25.07
C SER A 16 -39.00 37.58 23.71
N VAL A 17 -39.37 38.72 23.14
CA VAL A 17 -38.80 39.22 21.87
C VAL A 17 -37.31 39.55 22.03
N LYS A 18 -36.91 40.16 23.15
CA LYS A 18 -35.49 40.42 23.45
C LYS A 18 -34.68 39.15 23.66
N GLN A 19 -35.28 38.09 24.23
CA GLN A 19 -34.62 36.79 24.34
C GLN A 19 -34.46 36.09 22.98
N SER A 20 -35.46 36.17 22.08
CA SER A 20 -35.36 35.57 20.74
C SER A 20 -34.33 36.28 19.86
N GLU A 21 -34.21 37.62 19.96
CA GLU A 21 -33.20 38.37 19.21
C GLU A 21 -31.76 38.06 19.67
N ALA A 22 -31.54 37.95 20.97
CA ALA A 22 -30.24 37.56 21.51
C ALA A 22 -29.85 36.13 21.07
N GLN A 23 -30.82 35.22 21.03
CA GLN A 23 -30.61 33.83 20.63
C GLN A 23 -30.37 33.70 19.11
N ALA A 24 -31.07 34.49 18.29
CA ALA A 24 -30.85 34.57 16.85
C ALA A 24 -29.47 35.18 16.50
N ARG A 25 -29.05 36.25 17.19
CA ARG A 25 -27.69 36.82 17.04
C ARG A 25 -26.61 35.80 17.38
N LYS A 26 -26.79 35.04 18.47
CA LYS A 26 -25.83 34.00 18.88
C LYS A 26 -25.73 32.85 17.86
N ARG A 27 -26.83 32.51 17.18
CA ARG A 27 -26.84 31.52 16.08
C ARG A 27 -26.11 32.04 14.85
N ARG A 28 -26.38 33.27 14.40
CA ARG A 28 -25.67 33.88 13.27
C ARG A 28 -24.16 34.01 13.51
N VAL A 29 -23.76 34.38 14.72
CA VAL A 29 -22.34 34.41 15.10
C VAL A 29 -21.74 33.00 15.00
N ARG A 30 -22.43 31.96 15.50
CA ARG A 30 -21.97 30.57 15.34
C ARG A 30 -21.91 30.12 13.88
N GLU A 31 -22.90 30.46 13.06
CA GLU A 31 -22.91 30.15 11.62
C GLU A 31 -21.75 30.81 10.89
N LEU A 32 -21.48 32.10 11.15
CA LEU A 32 -20.33 32.82 10.58
C LEU A 32 -18.99 32.27 11.09
N LEU A 33 -18.91 31.85 12.36
CA LEU A 33 -17.72 31.16 12.88
C LEU A 33 -17.54 29.79 12.24
N LEU A 34 -18.61 29.02 12.01
CA LEU A 34 -18.55 27.72 11.31
C LEU A 34 -18.09 27.89 9.86
N GLU A 35 -18.62 28.89 9.14
CA GLU A 35 -18.20 29.23 7.77
C GLU A 35 -16.72 29.65 7.71
N ASN A 36 -16.23 30.41 8.70
CA ASN A 36 -14.80 30.77 8.79
C ASN A 36 -13.91 29.57 9.19
N LEU A 37 -14.44 28.60 9.95
CA LEU A 37 -13.71 27.40 10.34
C LEU A 37 -13.62 26.39 9.18
N GLU A 38 -14.67 26.24 8.37
CA GLU A 38 -14.67 25.41 7.16
C GLU A 38 -13.69 25.96 6.10
N GLN A 39 -13.69 27.29 5.86
CA GLN A 39 -12.72 27.92 4.95
C GLN A 39 -11.25 27.77 5.41
N ARG A 40 -11.00 27.61 6.71
CA ARG A 40 -9.65 27.40 7.24
C ARG A 40 -9.21 25.94 7.21
N GLN A 41 -10.13 24.98 7.25
CA GLN A 41 -9.79 23.57 6.97
C GLN A 41 -9.33 23.37 5.53
N LEU A 42 -9.78 24.22 4.60
CA LEU A 42 -9.32 24.25 3.21
C LEU A 42 -7.89 24.82 3.02
N LEU A 43 -7.28 25.42 4.05
CA LEU A 43 -5.94 26.05 3.98
C LEU A 43 -4.84 25.28 4.74
N ALA A 44 -5.16 24.19 5.43
CA ALA A 44 -4.15 23.36 6.08
C ALA A 44 -3.52 22.39 5.06
N VAL A 45 -2.79 22.95 4.09
CA VAL A 45 -1.87 22.16 3.28
C VAL A 45 -0.70 21.83 4.19
N GLY A 46 -0.49 20.55 4.49
CA GLY A 46 0.66 20.12 5.28
C GLY A 46 1.99 20.44 4.58
N PRO A 47 3.13 20.04 5.18
CA PRO A 47 4.42 20.22 4.56
C PRO A 47 4.45 19.73 3.11
N GLN A 48 5.08 20.50 2.22
CA GLN A 48 5.16 20.23 0.79
C GLN A 48 6.59 19.82 0.45
N LEU A 49 6.77 18.56 0.09
CA LEU A 49 8.07 18.03 -0.30
C LEU A 49 8.43 18.56 -1.69
N ILE A 50 9.57 19.24 -1.80
CA ILE A 50 10.10 19.77 -3.06
C ILE A 50 11.26 18.93 -3.61
N GLY A 51 11.88 18.09 -2.77
CA GLY A 51 12.97 17.24 -3.23
C GLY A 51 13.52 16.28 -2.18
N ILE A 52 14.17 15.21 -2.65
CA ILE A 52 14.93 14.28 -1.81
C ILE A 52 16.34 14.16 -2.38
N GLN A 53 17.36 14.43 -1.58
CA GLN A 53 18.76 14.36 -2.00
C GLN A 53 19.52 13.31 -1.19
N PRO A 54 20.20 12.35 -1.83
CA PRO A 54 21.10 11.42 -1.15
C PRO A 54 22.45 12.08 -0.89
N ASN A 55 23.21 11.55 0.06
CA ASN A 55 24.58 12.01 0.32
C ASN A 55 25.61 11.52 -0.72
N THR A 56 25.19 10.74 -1.70
CA THR A 56 26.05 10.09 -2.70
C THR A 56 25.90 10.69 -4.11
N SER A 57 24.86 11.49 -4.37
CA SER A 57 24.56 12.02 -5.70
C SER A 57 23.63 13.25 -5.65
N ASP A 58 23.21 13.71 -6.83
CA ASP A 58 22.27 14.81 -6.99
C ASP A 58 20.83 14.42 -6.57
N LEU A 59 19.92 15.38 -6.67
CA LEU A 59 18.49 15.23 -6.36
C LEU A 59 17.88 13.97 -7.02
N LEU A 60 17.15 13.18 -6.23
CA LEU A 60 16.38 12.05 -6.75
C LEU A 60 15.20 12.53 -7.58
N THR A 61 15.04 11.93 -8.75
CA THR A 61 13.87 12.04 -9.61
C THR A 61 13.25 10.65 -9.82
N ASP A 62 12.00 10.59 -10.29
CA ASP A 62 11.35 9.31 -10.57
C ASP A 62 12.19 8.47 -11.55
N GLY A 63 12.36 7.18 -11.22
CA GLY A 63 13.22 6.26 -11.97
C GLY A 63 14.73 6.45 -11.79
N SER A 64 15.20 7.31 -10.88
CA SER A 64 16.64 7.45 -10.60
C SER A 64 17.24 6.13 -10.11
N VAL A 65 18.30 5.67 -10.76
CA VAL A 65 19.06 4.48 -10.36
C VAL A 65 20.37 4.92 -9.71
N GLN A 66 20.64 4.42 -8.50
CA GLN A 66 21.86 4.70 -7.75
C GLN A 66 22.74 3.45 -7.75
N THR A 67 24.05 3.63 -8.01
CA THR A 67 25.04 2.54 -7.98
C THR A 67 25.83 2.48 -6.68
N VAL A 68 25.56 3.41 -5.76
CA VAL A 68 26.16 3.47 -4.43
C VAL A 68 25.04 3.69 -3.42
N SER A 69 24.92 2.75 -2.49
CA SER A 69 23.94 2.82 -1.40
C SER A 69 24.16 4.08 -0.53
N PRO A 70 23.15 4.98 -0.44
CA PRO A 70 23.27 6.19 0.37
C PRO A 70 23.25 5.84 1.86
N ARG A 71 23.90 6.69 2.66
CA ARG A 71 23.86 6.61 4.13
C ARG A 71 22.87 7.59 4.73
N GLU A 72 22.45 8.56 3.93
CA GLU A 72 21.57 9.63 4.36
C GLU A 72 20.73 10.12 3.19
N LEU A 73 19.47 10.44 3.48
CA LEU A 73 18.57 11.16 2.60
C LEU A 73 18.14 12.47 3.27
N VAL A 74 18.24 13.58 2.53
CA VAL A 74 17.73 14.88 2.95
C VAL A 74 16.43 15.14 2.20
N PHE A 75 15.33 15.18 2.94
CA PHE A 75 14.01 15.58 2.45
C PHE A 75 13.90 17.10 2.62
N ARG A 76 13.75 17.81 1.51
CA ARG A 76 13.63 19.27 1.48
C ARG A 76 12.18 19.63 1.26
N PHE A 77 11.64 20.43 2.16
CA PHE A 77 10.30 20.97 2.08
C PHE A 77 10.34 22.44 1.64
N ASP A 78 9.20 23.00 1.22
CA ASP A 78 9.11 24.40 0.81
C ASP A 78 9.68 25.36 1.87
N ASP A 79 10.36 26.43 1.44
CA ASP A 79 11.24 27.26 2.27
C ASP A 79 10.52 27.99 3.42
N ALA A 80 9.20 28.16 3.33
CA ALA A 80 8.40 28.77 4.38
C ALA A 80 8.02 27.81 5.52
N GLN A 81 8.43 26.53 5.44
CA GLN A 81 7.97 25.48 6.35
C GLN A 81 8.92 25.29 7.52
N GLN A 82 8.35 25.25 8.73
CA GLN A 82 9.04 24.83 9.94
C GLN A 82 8.51 23.46 10.34
N ILE A 83 9.37 22.44 10.24
CA ILE A 83 8.98 21.08 10.58
C ILE A 83 9.06 20.89 12.09
N ASP A 84 7.97 20.43 12.71
CA ASP A 84 7.98 20.04 14.12
C ASP A 84 8.75 18.71 14.28
N PRO A 85 9.85 18.67 15.07
CA PRO A 85 10.62 17.45 15.29
C PRO A 85 9.81 16.29 15.87
N ASN A 86 8.68 16.55 16.53
CA ASN A 86 7.82 15.49 17.07
C ASN A 86 6.95 14.81 16.01
N THR A 87 6.92 15.34 14.78
CA THR A 87 6.12 14.81 13.67
C THR A 87 6.90 13.89 12.74
N VAL A 88 8.23 13.84 12.86
CA VAL A 88 9.11 13.11 11.93
C VAL A 88 8.95 11.58 11.97
N ALA A 89 8.27 11.05 13.00
CA ALA A 89 7.83 9.65 13.04
C ALA A 89 6.84 9.29 11.90
N GLY A 90 6.26 10.29 11.24
CA GLY A 90 5.44 10.11 10.03
C GLY A 90 6.25 9.73 8.78
N ILE A 91 7.56 9.98 8.76
CA ILE A 91 8.42 9.62 7.62
C ILE A 91 8.76 8.13 7.72
N ARG A 92 8.40 7.38 6.68
CA ARG A 92 8.68 5.95 6.57
C ARG A 92 9.40 5.67 5.27
N ILE A 93 10.40 4.80 5.34
CA ILE A 93 11.13 4.31 4.17
C ILE A 93 10.87 2.82 4.10
N THR A 94 10.40 2.36 2.95
CA THR A 94 10.14 0.97 2.66
C THR A 94 10.97 0.58 1.44
N ALA A 95 11.64 -0.56 1.50
CA ALA A 95 12.30 -1.17 0.36
C ALA A 95 11.43 -2.32 -0.15
N ALA A 96 11.31 -2.50 -1.47
CA ALA A 96 10.50 -3.57 -2.09
C ALA A 96 11.10 -4.99 -1.91
N GLY A 97 12.10 -5.15 -1.05
CA GLY A 97 12.68 -6.47 -0.76
C GLY A 97 13.40 -7.17 -1.92
N GLY A 98 13.64 -6.49 -3.04
CA GLY A 98 14.35 -7.02 -4.20
C GLY A 98 13.47 -7.57 -5.33
N ASP A 99 12.14 -7.57 -5.18
CA ASP A 99 11.22 -8.01 -6.24
C ASP A 99 10.75 -6.87 -7.17
N GLY A 100 11.17 -5.64 -6.87
CA GLY A 100 10.85 -4.44 -7.66
C GLY A 100 9.39 -3.97 -7.54
N SER A 101 8.58 -4.52 -6.63
CA SER A 101 7.18 -4.16 -6.45
C SER A 101 6.81 -3.97 -4.98
N PHE A 102 6.25 -2.82 -4.64
CA PHE A 102 5.66 -2.60 -3.32
C PHE A 102 4.30 -3.27 -3.17
N ASP A 103 4.00 -3.73 -1.96
CA ASP A 103 2.72 -4.24 -1.52
C ASP A 103 2.16 -5.44 -2.31
N ARG A 104 2.97 -6.07 -3.17
CA ARG A 104 2.54 -7.25 -3.93
C ARG A 104 2.85 -8.52 -3.17
N PHE A 105 1.81 -9.32 -2.93
CA PHE A 105 2.01 -10.62 -2.31
C PHE A 105 2.61 -11.59 -3.30
N SER A 106 3.63 -12.34 -2.86
CA SER A 106 4.25 -13.36 -3.70
C SER A 106 4.54 -14.63 -2.90
N ALA A 107 4.70 -15.73 -3.63
CA ALA A 107 5.09 -17.02 -3.07
C ALA A 107 5.91 -17.80 -4.09
N GLU A 108 6.96 -18.47 -3.63
CA GLU A 108 7.78 -19.36 -4.45
C GLU A 108 7.38 -20.82 -4.17
N SER A 109 7.29 -21.63 -5.23
CA SER A 109 7.07 -23.07 -5.11
C SER A 109 7.73 -23.81 -6.28
N GLY A 110 8.24 -25.01 -6.00
CA GLY A 110 8.66 -25.93 -7.05
C GLY A 110 7.53 -26.78 -7.62
N PHE A 111 6.29 -26.64 -7.13
CA PHE A 111 5.12 -27.39 -7.61
C PHE A 111 5.34 -28.91 -7.66
N GLY A 112 6.14 -29.45 -6.73
CA GLY A 112 6.45 -30.87 -6.66
C GLY A 112 7.46 -31.37 -7.72
N SER A 113 8.31 -30.52 -8.27
CA SER A 113 9.34 -30.84 -9.28
C SER A 113 10.57 -31.61 -8.78
N ASN A 114 10.56 -32.17 -7.56
CA ASN A 114 11.76 -32.72 -6.91
C ASN A 114 12.97 -31.75 -6.81
N GLY A 115 12.72 -30.45 -6.85
CA GLY A 115 13.77 -29.42 -6.77
C GLY A 115 14.36 -29.01 -8.11
N GLU A 116 13.82 -29.53 -9.23
CA GLU A 116 14.30 -29.21 -10.58
C GLU A 116 13.79 -27.86 -11.10
N ALA A 117 12.72 -27.30 -10.52
CA ALA A 117 12.18 -25.99 -10.89
C ALA A 117 11.76 -25.17 -9.66
N SER A 118 11.89 -23.85 -9.78
CA SER A 118 11.39 -22.84 -8.84
C SER A 118 10.56 -21.80 -9.60
N ILE A 119 9.29 -21.67 -9.22
CA ILE A 119 8.33 -20.73 -9.83
C ILE A 119 7.83 -19.77 -8.77
N GLN A 120 7.92 -18.48 -9.05
CA GLN A 120 7.30 -17.43 -8.27
C GLN A 120 5.90 -17.12 -8.81
N LEU A 121 4.93 -17.03 -7.90
CA LEU A 121 3.62 -16.44 -8.16
C LEU A 121 3.57 -15.06 -7.50
N THR A 122 3.05 -14.07 -8.21
CA THR A 122 2.92 -12.70 -7.73
C THR A 122 1.51 -12.19 -7.94
N ALA A 123 0.89 -11.61 -6.92
CA ALA A 123 -0.39 -10.94 -7.03
C ALA A 123 -0.23 -9.60 -7.77
N ASP A 124 -1.06 -9.36 -8.77
CA ASP A 124 -0.98 -8.13 -9.56
C ASP A 124 -1.56 -6.93 -8.81
N VAL A 125 -2.54 -7.18 -7.93
CA VAL A 125 -3.22 -6.19 -7.10
C VAL A 125 -2.53 -6.08 -5.73
N PRO A 126 -1.99 -4.91 -5.37
CA PRO A 126 -1.37 -4.69 -4.07
C PRO A 126 -2.31 -5.01 -2.90
N GLY A 127 -1.78 -5.70 -1.88
CA GLY A 127 -2.50 -6.11 -0.67
C GLY A 127 -3.58 -7.18 -0.87
N GLN A 128 -3.79 -7.68 -2.11
CA GLN A 128 -4.76 -8.73 -2.38
C GLN A 128 -4.12 -10.12 -2.30
N GLY A 129 -4.63 -10.96 -1.40
CA GLY A 129 -4.18 -12.34 -1.24
C GLY A 129 -4.93 -13.35 -2.09
N PHE A 130 -4.22 -14.44 -2.40
CA PHE A 130 -4.72 -15.59 -3.13
C PHE A 130 -4.26 -16.90 -2.48
N THR A 131 -5.12 -17.92 -2.55
CA THR A 131 -4.78 -19.30 -2.19
C THR A 131 -4.77 -20.13 -3.46
N VAL A 132 -3.64 -20.76 -3.77
CA VAL A 132 -3.51 -21.64 -4.93
C VAL A 132 -3.52 -23.09 -4.48
N ASN A 133 -4.64 -23.78 -4.72
CA ASN A 133 -4.81 -25.20 -4.46
C ASN A 133 -4.33 -25.98 -5.68
N VAL A 134 -3.28 -26.78 -5.51
CA VAL A 134 -2.71 -27.60 -6.57
C VAL A 134 -3.11 -29.06 -6.37
N SER A 135 -3.52 -29.70 -7.45
CA SER A 135 -3.86 -31.12 -7.54
C SER A 135 -3.21 -31.70 -8.79
N THR A 136 -3.19 -33.03 -8.90
CA THR A 136 -2.76 -33.75 -10.09
C THR A 136 -3.89 -34.62 -10.62
N GLY A 137 -3.93 -34.83 -11.94
CA GLY A 137 -4.85 -35.75 -12.59
C GLY A 137 -4.42 -36.03 -14.02
N ASP A 138 -4.73 -37.22 -14.55
CA ASP A 138 -4.47 -37.51 -15.96
C ASP A 138 -5.48 -36.77 -16.83
N LEU A 139 -5.04 -35.69 -17.48
CA LEU A 139 -5.86 -34.86 -18.36
C LEU A 139 -5.80 -35.33 -19.81
N GLY A 140 -5.05 -36.40 -20.09
CA GLY A 140 -4.78 -36.91 -21.43
C GLY A 140 -3.44 -36.44 -22.00
N ALA A 141 -2.99 -37.11 -23.06
CA ALA A 141 -1.73 -36.80 -23.72
C ALA A 141 -1.75 -35.39 -24.34
N GLY A 142 -0.74 -34.58 -24.03
CA GLY A 142 -0.58 -33.20 -24.49
C GLY A 142 -1.52 -32.18 -23.85
N ALA A 143 -2.38 -32.58 -22.91
CA ALA A 143 -3.31 -31.66 -22.27
C ALA A 143 -2.56 -30.65 -21.36
N ALA A 144 -2.94 -29.37 -21.47
CA ALA A 144 -2.48 -28.31 -20.60
C ALA A 144 -3.04 -28.47 -19.17
N PRO A 145 -2.38 -27.91 -18.13
CA PRO A 145 -2.95 -27.90 -16.79
C PRO A 145 -4.29 -27.15 -16.77
N ALA A 146 -5.25 -27.64 -16.01
CA ALA A 146 -6.54 -26.99 -15.85
C ALA A 146 -6.48 -25.93 -14.74
N ILE A 147 -7.04 -24.75 -15.00
CA ILE A 147 -7.03 -23.61 -14.07
C ILE A 147 -8.45 -23.08 -13.92
N SER A 148 -8.88 -22.85 -12.69
CA SER A 148 -10.12 -22.15 -12.37
C SER A 148 -9.92 -21.24 -11.17
N ILE A 149 -10.81 -20.26 -11.00
CA ILE A 149 -10.78 -19.34 -9.86
C ILE A 149 -12.19 -19.13 -9.31
N SER A 150 -12.31 -19.10 -7.98
CA SER A 150 -13.51 -18.74 -7.25
C SER A 150 -13.15 -17.82 -6.10
N GLY A 151 -13.53 -16.54 -6.21
CA GLY A 151 -13.07 -15.50 -5.28
C GLY A 151 -11.54 -15.34 -5.35
N SER A 152 -10.87 -15.51 -4.20
CA SER A 152 -9.40 -15.52 -4.09
C SER A 152 -8.76 -16.91 -4.13
N THR A 153 -9.55 -17.96 -4.37
CA THR A 153 -9.04 -19.33 -4.45
C THR A 153 -8.86 -19.74 -5.90
N ILE A 154 -7.64 -20.07 -6.27
CA ILE A 154 -7.26 -20.59 -7.59
C ILE A 154 -7.06 -22.09 -7.46
N ALA A 155 -7.76 -22.87 -8.26
CA ALA A 155 -7.56 -24.31 -8.36
C ALA A 155 -6.75 -24.61 -9.62
N VAL A 156 -5.63 -25.31 -9.44
CA VAL A 156 -4.75 -25.80 -10.51
C VAL A 156 -4.75 -27.32 -10.48
N THR A 157 -5.04 -27.94 -11.61
CA THR A 157 -4.85 -29.38 -11.81
C THR A 157 -3.73 -29.59 -12.83
N LEU A 158 -2.60 -30.09 -12.35
CA LEU A 158 -1.45 -30.46 -13.18
C LEU A 158 -1.76 -31.78 -13.90
N ASN A 159 -1.40 -31.84 -15.17
CA ASN A 159 -1.52 -33.07 -15.95
C ASN A 159 -0.47 -34.08 -15.47
N SER A 160 -0.92 -35.24 -15.00
CA SER A 160 -0.06 -36.35 -14.56
C SER A 160 0.11 -37.43 -15.63
N ASN A 161 -0.27 -37.17 -16.89
CA ASN A 161 -0.10 -38.13 -17.97
C ASN A 161 1.38 -38.56 -18.09
N PRO A 162 1.71 -39.87 -18.08
CA PRO A 162 3.10 -40.33 -18.05
C PRO A 162 3.96 -39.92 -19.26
N THR A 163 3.33 -39.63 -20.40
CA THR A 163 4.04 -39.26 -21.64
C THR A 163 4.17 -37.75 -21.84
N SER A 164 3.36 -36.97 -21.12
CA SER A 164 3.28 -35.53 -21.25
C SER A 164 2.81 -34.88 -19.94
N PRO A 165 3.57 -35.03 -18.85
CA PRO A 165 3.24 -34.35 -17.60
C PRO A 165 3.33 -32.83 -17.79
N THR A 166 2.59 -32.06 -16.99
CA THR A 166 2.74 -30.61 -16.98
C THR A 166 4.16 -30.23 -16.60
N THR A 167 4.84 -29.44 -17.44
CA THR A 167 6.16 -28.89 -17.14
C THR A 167 6.09 -27.51 -16.49
N ALA A 168 7.20 -27.06 -15.91
CA ALA A 168 7.31 -25.72 -15.31
C ALA A 168 6.93 -24.58 -16.29
N ASN A 169 7.44 -24.61 -17.51
CA ASN A 169 7.11 -23.63 -18.55
C ASN A 169 5.62 -23.71 -18.95
N GLN A 170 5.05 -24.92 -19.05
CA GLN A 170 3.64 -25.07 -19.37
C GLN A 170 2.75 -24.47 -18.28
N LEU A 171 3.10 -24.63 -17.00
CA LEU A 171 2.35 -24.01 -15.91
C LEU A 171 2.45 -22.48 -15.94
N VAL A 172 3.67 -21.94 -16.10
CA VAL A 172 3.89 -20.49 -16.21
C VAL A 172 3.08 -19.90 -17.37
N GLN A 173 3.11 -20.54 -18.54
CA GLN A 173 2.33 -20.14 -19.70
C GLN A 173 0.82 -20.23 -19.45
N ALA A 174 0.35 -21.31 -18.79
CA ALA A 174 -1.06 -21.49 -18.50
C ALA A 174 -1.59 -20.42 -17.52
N ILE A 175 -0.82 -20.07 -16.48
CA ILE A 175 -1.19 -19.00 -15.54
C ILE A 175 -1.23 -17.65 -16.25
N ASN A 176 -0.15 -17.26 -16.92
CA ASN A 176 -0.04 -15.95 -17.56
C ASN A 176 -0.97 -15.80 -18.78
N GLY A 177 -1.33 -16.90 -19.43
CA GLY A 177 -2.26 -16.94 -20.56
C GLY A 177 -3.73 -17.09 -20.16
N SER A 178 -4.05 -17.29 -18.88
CA SER A 178 -5.42 -17.55 -18.42
C SER A 178 -6.26 -16.27 -18.38
N PRO A 179 -7.37 -16.18 -19.16
CA PRO A 179 -8.26 -15.02 -19.10
C PRO A 179 -8.87 -14.80 -17.72
N ALA A 180 -9.05 -15.88 -16.95
CA ALA A 180 -9.62 -15.83 -15.61
C ALA A 180 -8.66 -15.22 -14.57
N LEU A 181 -7.35 -15.22 -14.85
CA LEU A 181 -6.31 -14.73 -13.94
C LEU A 181 -5.74 -13.36 -14.35
N LEU A 182 -6.18 -12.79 -15.48
CA LEU A 182 -5.73 -11.46 -15.92
C LEU A 182 -5.95 -10.39 -14.84
N GLY A 183 -4.87 -9.70 -14.48
CA GLY A 183 -4.85 -8.67 -13.45
C GLY A 183 -5.09 -9.21 -12.04
N LYS A 184 -4.86 -10.51 -11.81
CA LYS A 184 -4.99 -11.16 -10.50
C LYS A 184 -3.65 -11.69 -10.02
N ILE A 185 -3.06 -12.61 -10.79
CA ILE A 185 -1.75 -13.16 -10.50
C ILE A 185 -0.94 -13.35 -11.79
N THR A 186 0.37 -13.26 -11.65
CA THR A 186 1.36 -13.62 -12.67
C THR A 186 2.28 -14.73 -12.13
N ALA A 187 2.88 -15.49 -13.03
CA ALA A 187 3.86 -16.54 -12.73
C ALA A 187 5.17 -16.29 -13.47
N GLN A 188 6.29 -16.59 -12.82
CA GLN A 188 7.62 -16.51 -13.42
C GLN A 188 8.47 -17.71 -12.99
N LEU A 189 9.18 -18.33 -13.93
CA LEU A 189 10.24 -19.28 -13.60
C LEU A 189 11.44 -18.50 -13.07
N LEU A 190 11.73 -18.66 -11.78
CA LEU A 190 12.84 -17.95 -11.13
C LEU A 190 14.16 -18.73 -11.27
N GLY A 191 14.09 -20.06 -11.32
CA GLY A 191 15.25 -20.92 -11.52
C GLY A 191 14.89 -22.37 -11.86
N GLY A 192 15.92 -23.14 -12.24
CA GLY A 192 15.79 -24.56 -12.62
C GLY A 192 15.48 -24.79 -14.10
N ASP A 193 15.06 -26.02 -14.44
CA ASP A 193 14.70 -26.43 -15.80
C ASP A 193 13.23 -26.14 -16.09
N GLY A 194 12.96 -25.34 -17.13
CA GLY A 194 11.60 -25.05 -17.59
C GLY A 194 10.85 -26.28 -18.14
N ASN A 195 11.56 -27.35 -18.49
CA ASN A 195 10.96 -28.61 -18.92
C ASN A 195 10.78 -29.62 -17.77
N ALA A 196 11.21 -29.29 -16.55
CA ALA A 196 11.04 -30.16 -15.40
C ALA A 196 9.56 -30.53 -15.20
N PRO A 197 9.22 -31.82 -15.06
CA PRO A 197 7.85 -32.24 -14.81
C PRO A 197 7.44 -31.82 -13.39
N LEU A 198 6.22 -31.28 -13.27
CA LEU A 198 5.64 -30.89 -11.99
C LEU A 198 4.80 -32.04 -11.41
N GLY A 199 4.38 -31.91 -10.16
CA GLY A 199 3.50 -32.87 -9.51
C GLY A 199 4.13 -34.24 -9.24
N GLN A 200 5.46 -34.33 -9.18
CA GLN A 200 6.20 -35.57 -8.90
C GLN A 200 6.21 -35.95 -7.40
N ARG A 201 5.73 -35.04 -6.55
CA ARG A 201 5.58 -35.23 -5.09
C ARG A 201 4.10 -35.20 -4.69
N PRO A 202 3.72 -35.79 -3.55
CA PRO A 202 2.38 -35.64 -2.97
C PRO A 202 1.97 -34.18 -2.82
N ALA A 203 0.74 -33.83 -3.23
CA ALA A 203 0.27 -32.44 -3.27
C ALA A 203 0.29 -31.75 -1.89
N ASN A 204 0.08 -32.48 -0.81
CA ASN A 204 0.13 -31.96 0.56
C ASN A 204 1.52 -31.48 1.01
N GLU A 205 2.57 -31.74 0.23
CA GLU A 205 3.92 -31.25 0.53
C GLU A 205 4.18 -29.84 -0.02
N TYR A 206 3.37 -29.34 -0.96
CA TYR A 206 3.57 -28.03 -1.61
C TYR A 206 2.28 -27.23 -1.86
N SER A 207 1.10 -27.79 -1.55
CA SER A 207 -0.20 -27.14 -1.70
C SER A 207 -0.93 -27.09 -0.36
N PRO A 208 -1.64 -26.00 -0.03
CA PRO A 208 -1.82 -24.79 -0.85
C PRO A 208 -0.57 -23.92 -0.89
N ILE A 209 -0.42 -23.15 -1.97
CA ILE A 209 0.53 -22.04 -2.04
C ILE A 209 -0.24 -20.77 -1.65
N LEU A 210 0.27 -20.04 -0.66
CA LEU A 210 -0.40 -18.87 -0.08
C LEU A 210 0.32 -17.59 -0.49
N LEU A 211 -0.38 -16.71 -1.22
CA LEU A 211 0.08 -15.36 -1.52
C LEU A 211 -0.53 -14.43 -0.47
N THR A 212 0.15 -14.26 0.66
CA THR A 212 -0.35 -13.46 1.80
C THR A 212 0.67 -12.49 2.38
N SER A 213 1.89 -12.49 1.86
CA SER A 213 2.99 -11.63 2.31
C SER A 213 3.70 -11.03 1.11
N ASN A 214 4.14 -9.79 1.24
CA ASN A 214 5.01 -9.10 0.28
C ASN A 214 6.49 -9.26 0.72
N ASN A 215 7.41 -8.84 -0.14
CA ASN A 215 8.83 -8.77 0.21
C ASN A 215 9.23 -7.43 0.84
N ASP A 216 8.27 -6.52 0.99
CA ASP A 216 8.52 -5.18 1.50
C ASP A 216 9.16 -5.20 2.88
N ARG A 217 10.24 -4.42 3.02
CA ARG A 217 10.95 -4.25 4.28
C ARG A 217 10.91 -2.80 4.70
N GLN A 218 10.33 -2.55 5.86
CA GLN A 218 10.46 -1.25 6.50
C GLN A 218 11.92 -1.04 6.90
N ILE A 219 12.53 0.02 6.36
CA ILE A 219 13.86 0.45 6.76
C ILE A 219 13.70 1.28 8.02
N ILE A 220 14.36 0.87 9.10
CA ILE A 220 14.41 1.61 10.36
C ILE A 220 15.63 2.54 10.29
N PRO A 221 15.44 3.87 10.26
CA PRO A 221 16.56 4.80 10.30
C PRO A 221 17.32 4.71 11.63
N GLY A 222 18.62 4.98 11.59
CA GLY A 222 19.42 5.21 12.79
C GLY A 222 19.13 6.57 13.44
N ALA A 223 18.76 7.58 12.63
CA ALA A 223 18.29 8.86 13.12
C ALA A 223 17.38 9.55 12.09
N VAL A 224 16.42 10.33 12.59
CA VAL A 224 15.62 11.28 11.78
C VAL A 224 15.70 12.63 12.48
N LEU A 225 16.28 13.62 11.80
CA LEU A 225 16.63 14.92 12.36
C LEU A 225 15.98 16.04 11.55
N VAL A 226 15.44 17.06 12.21
CA VAL A 226 15.06 18.31 11.55
C VAL A 226 16.28 19.23 11.51
N GLY A 227 16.43 20.02 10.44
CA GLY A 227 17.47 21.04 10.37
C GLY A 227 17.28 22.16 11.40
N ASP A 228 18.39 22.78 11.79
CA ASP A 228 18.37 23.98 12.63
C ASP A 228 18.18 25.23 11.76
N ALA A 229 17.71 26.34 12.35
CA ALA A 229 17.54 27.59 11.63
C ALA A 229 18.83 28.01 10.88
N PRO A 230 18.74 28.36 9.58
CA PRO A 230 17.52 28.63 8.80
C PRO A 230 16.89 27.40 8.09
N ASP A 231 17.47 26.21 8.20
CA ASP A 231 17.11 25.01 7.43
C ASP A 231 16.04 24.15 8.14
N GLU A 232 15.13 24.78 8.86
CA GLU A 232 14.03 24.11 9.60
C GLU A 232 13.01 23.43 8.66
N ASN A 233 13.15 23.66 7.34
CA ASN A 233 12.42 23.00 6.27
C ASN A 233 13.08 21.70 5.78
N GLU A 234 14.19 21.26 6.38
CA GLU A 234 14.85 20.01 6.01
C GLU A 234 14.63 18.91 7.06
N VAL A 235 14.41 17.68 6.57
CA VAL A 235 14.45 16.47 7.40
C VAL A 235 15.51 15.52 6.86
N ARG A 236 16.48 15.18 7.72
CA ARG A 236 17.61 14.33 7.42
C ARG A 236 17.40 12.95 8.02
N VAL A 237 17.27 11.96 7.17
CA VAL A 237 17.14 10.55 7.55
C VAL A 237 18.48 9.85 7.37
N ARG A 238 19.07 9.37 8.46
CA ARG A 238 20.32 8.61 8.47
C ARG A 238 20.04 7.14 8.65
N PHE A 239 20.59 6.30 7.78
CA PHE A 239 20.46 4.85 7.89
C PHE A 239 21.41 4.30 8.95
N ALA A 240 20.94 3.31 9.73
CA ALA A 240 21.75 2.65 10.75
C ALA A 240 22.82 1.73 10.14
N GLU A 241 22.53 1.21 8.95
CA GLU A 241 23.37 0.33 8.16
C GLU A 241 23.35 0.79 6.70
N ASN A 242 24.32 0.39 5.89
CA ASN A 242 24.23 0.64 4.45
C ASN A 242 22.99 -0.10 3.91
N LEU A 243 22.22 0.56 3.05
CA LEU A 243 21.16 -0.13 2.32
C LEU A 243 21.79 -1.25 1.47
N PRO A 244 21.12 -2.40 1.33
CA PRO A 244 21.58 -3.43 0.41
C PRO A 244 21.53 -2.91 -1.02
N ASP A 245 22.55 -3.29 -1.81
CA ASP A 245 22.64 -2.99 -3.24
C ASP A 245 21.59 -3.76 -4.06
#